data_AF-X1SQM9-F1
#
_entry.id   AF-X1SQM9-F1
#
_cell.length_a   1.000
_cell.length_b   1.000
_cell.length_c   1.000
_cell.angle_alpha   90.00
_cell.angle_beta   90.00
_cell.angle_gamma   90.00
#
_symmetry.space_group_name_H-M   'P 1'
#
loop_
_entity.id
_entity.type
_entity.pdbx_description
1 polymer ?
#
loop_
_entity_poly.entity_id
_entity_poly.type
_entity_poly.pdbx_seq_one_letter_code
_entity_poly.pdbx_strand_id
1 'polypeptide(L)'
;DEKMEIVADVHTDVNTGQVLEEGVGSPFNIYVIIDSAWGVRICRGAVFSYYEFKHPMEDRLTDEKWQEMGENRERPNQPDWVKTFIGE
;
A
#
# COMPACT_ATOMS: atom_id res chain seq x y z
N ASP A 1 9.94 1.38 -15.32
CA ASP A 1 9.53 1.54 -13.92
C ASP A 1 9.07 2.97 -13.68
N GLU A 2 7.81 3.25 -14.06
CA GLU A 2 7.20 4.59 -13.97
C GLU A 2 5.92 4.59 -13.12
N LYS A 3 5.46 3.42 -12.68
CA LYS A 3 4.26 3.26 -11.86
C LYS A 3 4.66 3.39 -10.38
N MET A 4 3.79 4.01 -9.59
CA MET A 4 3.98 4.16 -8.14
C MET A 4 3.91 2.82 -7.40
N GLU A 5 3.27 1.83 -8.00
CA GLU A 5 2.95 0.54 -7.41
C GLU A 5 4.18 -0.36 -7.39
N ILE A 6 4.80 -0.47 -6.22
CA ILE A 6 6.01 -1.26 -5.97
C ILE A 6 5.81 -2.15 -4.75
N VAL A 7 6.57 -3.23 -4.70
CA VAL A 7 6.57 -4.22 -3.62
C VAL A 7 7.99 -4.64 -3.26
N ALA A 8 8.22 -4.95 -2.00
CA ALA A 8 9.48 -5.51 -1.56
C ALA A 8 9.26 -6.49 -0.42
N ASP A 9 10.00 -7.60 -0.44
CA ASP A 9 10.10 -8.45 0.73
C ASP A 9 11.10 -7.85 1.72
N VAL A 10 10.68 -7.73 2.98
CA VAL A 10 11.46 -7.10 4.05
C VAL A 10 11.95 -8.10 5.10
N HIS A 11 11.36 -9.30 5.11
CA HIS A 11 11.73 -10.37 6.03
C HIS A 11 11.50 -11.75 5.42
N THR A 12 12.34 -12.71 5.78
CA THR A 12 12.23 -14.11 5.35
C THR A 12 12.14 -15.03 6.57
N ASP A 13 11.01 -15.74 6.71
CA ASP A 13 10.82 -16.81 7.69
C ASP A 13 11.02 -18.18 7.02
N VAL A 14 12.23 -18.71 7.17
CA VAL A 14 12.64 -20.00 6.60
C VAL A 14 11.94 -21.18 7.26
N ASN A 15 11.43 -21.04 8.49
CA ASN A 15 10.78 -22.15 9.19
C ASN A 15 9.40 -22.43 8.62
N THR A 16 8.68 -21.38 8.21
CA THR A 16 7.35 -21.50 7.61
C THR A 16 7.37 -21.40 6.08
N GLY A 17 8.52 -21.10 5.47
CA GLY A 17 8.63 -20.88 4.03
C GLY A 17 7.83 -19.66 3.55
N GLN A 18 7.85 -18.58 4.34
CA GLN A 18 7.10 -17.36 4.05
C GLN A 18 8.05 -16.16 4.02
N VAL A 19 7.64 -15.11 3.33
CA VAL A 19 8.23 -13.78 3.39
C VAL A 19 7.19 -12.77 3.89
N LEU A 20 7.66 -11.68 4.47
CA LEU A 20 6.83 -10.49 4.72
C LEU A 20 7.03 -9.55 3.54
N GLU A 21 5.97 -9.35 2.76
CA GLU A 21 5.93 -8.38 1.66
C GLU A 21 5.33 -7.07 2.18
N GLU A 22 5.98 -5.96 1.84
CA GLU A 22 5.44 -4.61 1.99
C GLU A 22 5.30 -3.96 0.63
N GLY A 23 4.19 -3.29 0.38
CA GLY A 23 3.91 -2.70 -0.93
C GLY A 23 3.08 -1.45 -0.86
N VAL A 24 3.12 -0.70 -1.95
CA VAL A 24 2.20 0.43 -2.18
C VAL A 24 1.37 0.17 -3.43
N GLY A 25 0.08 0.49 -3.34
CA GLY A 25 -0.85 0.43 -4.47
C GLY A 25 -0.99 1.78 -5.18
N SER A 26 -2.10 1.92 -5.91
CA SER A 26 -2.49 3.21 -6.48
C SER A 26 -2.72 4.24 -5.36
N PRO A 27 -2.36 5.52 -5.55
CA PRO A 27 -2.40 6.52 -4.49
C PRO A 27 -3.80 6.73 -3.92
N PHE A 28 -3.88 6.90 -2.61
CA PHE A 28 -5.09 7.35 -1.94
C PHE A 28 -5.20 8.87 -1.95
N ASN A 29 -6.43 9.37 -1.88
CA ASN A 29 -6.67 10.79 -1.67
C ASN A 29 -6.57 11.09 -0.17
N ILE A 30 -5.80 12.12 0.18
CA ILE A 30 -5.83 12.72 1.52
C ILE A 30 -6.52 14.08 1.45
N TYR A 31 -7.42 14.33 2.39
CA TYR A 31 -8.08 15.61 2.58
C TYR A 31 -7.68 16.21 3.93
N VAL A 32 -7.18 17.44 3.92
CA VAL A 32 -6.72 18.14 5.13
C VAL A 32 -7.46 19.46 5.25
N ILE A 33 -8.12 19.67 6.38
CA ILE A 33 -8.68 20.98 6.71
C ILE A 33 -7.56 21.81 7.34
N ILE A 34 -7.23 22.94 6.71
CA ILE A 34 -6.27 23.90 7.23
C ILE A 34 -7.00 25.17 7.65
N ASP A 35 -6.56 25.76 8.77
CA ASP A 35 -6.89 27.14 9.12
C ASP A 35 -5.65 28.01 8.87
N SER A 36 -5.82 29.08 8.12
CA SER A 36 -4.73 29.89 7.58
C SER A 36 -5.06 31.37 7.66
N ALA A 37 -4.10 32.25 7.34
CA ALA A 37 -4.34 33.69 7.28
C ALA A 37 -5.44 34.13 6.29
N TRP A 38 -5.90 33.23 5.41
CA TRP A 38 -7.01 33.48 4.48
C TRP A 38 -8.25 32.63 4.80
N GLY A 39 -8.36 32.12 6.03
CA GLY A 39 -9.47 31.32 6.52
C GLY A 39 -9.32 29.81 6.32
N VAL A 40 -10.37 29.11 6.74
CA VAL A 40 -10.49 27.64 6.71
C VAL A 40 -10.66 27.14 5.29
N ARG A 41 -9.81 26.18 4.87
CA ARG A 41 -9.82 25.60 3.52
C ARG A 41 -9.55 24.10 3.57
N ILE A 42 -10.05 23.39 2.56
CA ILE A 42 -9.74 21.97 2.34
C ILE A 42 -8.61 21.88 1.31
N CYS A 43 -7.53 21.19 1.68
CA CYS A 43 -6.48 20.77 0.78
C CYS A 43 -6.69 19.32 0.38
N ARG A 44 -6.43 18.99 -0.89
CA ARG A 44 -6.43 17.62 -1.40
C ARG A 44 -5.01 17.26 -1.86
N GLY A 45 -4.55 16.08 -1.49
CA GLY A 45 -3.26 15.54 -1.92
C GLY A 45 -3.35 14.05 -2.18
N ALA A 46 -2.19 13.45 -2.45
CA ALA A 46 -2.01 12.01 -2.58
C ALA A 46 -1.24 11.46 -1.37
N VAL A 47 -1.57 10.24 -0.94
CA VAL A 47 -0.85 9.48 0.09
C VAL A 47 -0.69 8.03 -0.35
N PHE A 48 0.32 7.34 0.17
CA PHE A 48 0.55 5.92 -0.13
C PHE A 48 -0.61 5.05 0.35
N SER A 49 -1.03 4.09 -0.49
CA SER A 49 -1.90 3.00 -0.08
C SER A 49 -1.04 1.83 0.37
N TYR A 50 -0.87 1.69 1.68
CA TYR A 50 0.05 0.72 2.27
C TYR A 50 -0.52 -0.70 2.31
N TYR A 51 0.32 -1.69 2.03
CA TYR A 51 0.03 -3.12 2.13
C TYR A 51 1.17 -3.81 2.89
N GLU A 52 0.82 -4.72 3.79
CA GLU A 52 1.74 -5.58 4.53
C GLU A 52 1.07 -6.95 4.68
N PHE A 53 1.72 -8.00 4.18
CA PHE A 53 1.15 -9.34 4.20
C PHE A 53 2.23 -10.43 4.10
N LYS A 54 1.89 -11.64 4.53
CA LYS A 54 2.75 -12.81 4.33
C LYS A 54 2.51 -13.41 2.96
N HIS A 55 3.59 -13.80 2.28
CA HIS A 55 3.55 -14.42 0.96
C HIS A 55 4.48 -15.64 0.88
N PRO A 56 4.22 -16.65 0.03
CA PRO A 56 5.12 -17.80 -0.13
C PRO A 56 6.54 -17.40 -0.56
N MET A 57 7.55 -17.93 0.14
CA MET A 57 8.96 -17.66 -0.16
C MET A 57 9.39 -18.12 -1.56
N GLU A 58 8.73 -19.15 -2.10
CA GLU A 58 8.96 -19.67 -3.44
C GLU A 58 8.39 -18.78 -4.56
N ASP A 59 7.55 -17.81 -4.20
CA ASP A 59 6.88 -16.89 -5.12
C ASP A 59 7.06 -15.42 -4.71
N ARG A 60 8.27 -15.03 -4.30
CA ARG A 60 8.58 -13.62 -4.01
C ARG A 60 8.11 -12.71 -5.14
N LEU A 61 7.48 -11.60 -4.76
CA LEU A 61 6.86 -10.73 -5.74
C LEU A 61 7.89 -9.82 -6.42
N THR A 62 7.60 -9.50 -7.68
CA THR A 62 8.23 -8.38 -8.40
C THR A 62 7.20 -7.28 -8.58
N ASP A 63 7.66 -6.06 -8.89
CA ASP A 63 6.75 -4.94 -9.15
C ASP A 63 5.76 -5.24 -10.27
N GLU A 64 6.16 -5.97 -11.32
CA GLU A 64 5.27 -6.35 -12.42
C GLU A 64 4.15 -7.28 -11.95
N LYS A 65 4.46 -8.32 -11.15
CA LYS A 65 3.45 -9.21 -10.57
C LYS A 65 2.52 -8.44 -9.63
N TRP A 66 3.07 -7.53 -8.83
CA TRP A 66 2.28 -6.69 -7.92
C TRP A 66 1.33 -5.73 -8.66
N GLN A 67 1.75 -5.21 -9.81
CA GLN A 67 0.92 -4.40 -10.69
C GLN A 67 -0.18 -5.24 -11.34
N GLU A 68 0.14 -6.43 -11.84
CA GLU A 68 -0.84 -7.37 -12.41
C GLU A 68 -1.92 -7.78 -11.39
N MET A 69 -1.54 -8.11 -10.16
CA MET A 69 -2.48 -8.37 -9.07
C MET A 69 -3.42 -7.18 -8.81
N GLY A 70 -2.93 -5.96 -8.97
CA GLY A 70 -3.73 -4.74 -8.87
C GLY A 70 -4.77 -4.62 -9.98
N GLU A 71 -4.35 -4.85 -11.22
CA GLU A 71 -5.22 -4.83 -12.40
C GLU A 71 -6.32 -5.90 -12.32
N ASN A 72 -5.98 -7.09 -11.80
CA ASN A 72 -6.91 -8.21 -11.61
C ASN A 72 -7.76 -8.12 -10.33
N ARG A 73 -7.52 -7.13 -9.46
CA ARG A 73 -8.16 -7.00 -8.13
C ARG A 73 -7.93 -8.20 -7.20
N GLU A 74 -6.72 -8.73 -7.25
CA GLU A 74 -6.26 -9.90 -6.48
C GLU A 74 -5.27 -9.51 -5.36
N ARG A 75 -4.98 -8.21 -5.19
CA ARG A 75 -4.17 -7.73 -4.07
C ARG A 75 -4.80 -8.14 -2.73
N PRO A 76 -3.98 -8.54 -1.74
CA PRO A 76 -4.47 -8.83 -0.40
C PRO A 76 -5.05 -7.56 0.25
N ASN A 77 -5.85 -7.77 1.29
CA ASN A 77 -6.38 -6.65 2.08
C ASN A 77 -5.24 -5.88 2.75
N GLN A 78 -5.45 -4.58 2.92
CA GLN A 78 -4.57 -3.76 3.75
C GLN A 78 -4.61 -4.24 5.21
N PRO A 79 -3.51 -4.08 5.97
CA PRO A 79 -3.45 -4.56 7.35
C PRO A 79 -4.46 -3.81 8.23
N ASP A 80 -5.11 -4.52 9.15
CA ASP A 80 -6.28 -4.01 9.87
C ASP A 80 -6.06 -2.67 10.61
N TRP A 81 -4.83 -2.41 11.05
CA TRP A 81 -4.49 -1.20 11.79
C TRP A 81 -4.68 0.09 10.98
N VAL A 82 -4.63 0.04 9.63
CA VAL A 82 -4.82 1.23 8.79
C VAL A 82 -6.28 1.73 8.79
N LYS A 83 -7.23 0.85 9.12
CA LYS A 83 -8.66 1.18 9.18
C LYS A 83 -8.97 2.27 10.22
N THR A 84 -8.04 2.56 11.13
CA THR A 84 -8.21 3.61 12.14
C THR A 84 -8.11 5.03 11.58
N PHE A 85 -7.51 5.21 10.40
CA PHE A 85 -7.30 6.52 9.78
C PHE A 85 -7.62 6.58 8.28
N ILE A 86 -7.95 5.45 7.65
CA ILE A 86 -8.41 5.39 6.25
C ILE A 86 -9.94 5.31 6.23
N GLY A 87 -10.58 6.22 5.49
CA GLY A 87 -12.02 6.19 5.24
C GLY A 87 -12.36 5.54 3.90
N GLU A 88 -13.54 4.92 3.82
CA GLU A 88 -14.13 4.36 2.59
C GLU A 88 -14.75 5.42 1.68
#